data_AF-A0A1W9SPY4-F1
#
_entry.id   AF-A0A1W9SPY4-F1
#
_cell.length_a   1.000
_cell.length_b   1.000
_cell.length_c   1.000
_cell.angle_alpha   90.00
_cell.angle_beta   90.00
_cell.angle_gamma   90.00
#
_symmetry.space_group_name_H-M   'P 1'
#
loop_
_entity.id
_entity.type
_entity.pdbx_description
1 polymer ?
#
loop_
_entity_poly.entity_id
_entity_poly.type
_entity_poly.pdbx_seq_one_letter_code
_entity_poly.pdbx_strand_id
1 'polypeptide(L)'
;MIFAKFYYRKNFHFHLNFKIKMQIAIIFILLFSSILITGATIFYNTKQYEKKQVSNLKEKIQSVLIELEHSFIHLKKIPKIWFSDDYESLDELLRKFAGIFYTDIHLYDIYGNLMASSRNEIFDRGLMSLKIYWRIRLYFCLYSFDK
;
A
#
# COMPACT_ATOMS: atom_id res chain seq x y z
N MET A 1 25.31 21.68 -47.16
CA MET A 1 24.31 21.66 -48.24
C MET A 1 23.70 20.24 -48.43
N ILE A 2 23.25 19.59 -47.35
CA ILE A 2 22.75 18.19 -47.38
C ILE A 2 21.39 18.03 -46.68
N PHE A 3 21.01 18.96 -45.79
CA PHE A 3 19.72 18.90 -45.07
C PHE A 3 18.50 19.41 -45.83
N ALA A 4 18.68 20.15 -46.93
CA ALA A 4 17.56 20.76 -47.67
C ALA A 4 16.75 19.77 -48.52
N LYS A 5 17.21 18.51 -48.66
CA LYS A 5 16.56 17.49 -49.51
C LYS A 5 15.57 16.57 -48.78
N PHE A 6 15.28 16.81 -47.50
CA PHE A 6 14.32 16.00 -46.74
C PHE A 6 12.86 16.48 -46.88
N TYR A 7 12.57 17.36 -47.84
CA TYR A 7 11.20 17.80 -48.15
C TYR A 7 10.58 16.95 -49.26
N TYR A 8 10.61 15.63 -49.12
CA TYR A 8 9.81 14.76 -50.00
C TYR A 8 8.36 14.81 -49.53
N ARG A 9 7.62 15.80 -50.05
CA ARG A 9 6.16 15.90 -49.97
C ARG A 9 5.57 14.63 -50.60
N LYS A 10 5.39 13.60 -49.78
CA LYS A 10 4.59 12.43 -50.15
C LYS A 10 3.14 12.88 -50.18
N ASN A 11 2.67 13.33 -51.33
CA ASN A 11 1.25 13.50 -51.61
C ASN A 11 0.62 12.10 -51.56
N PHE A 12 0.27 11.64 -50.35
CA PHE A 12 -0.59 10.49 -50.15
C PHE A 12 -1.99 10.88 -50.61
N HIS A 13 -2.25 10.78 -51.91
CA HIS A 13 -3.62 10.76 -52.41
C HIS A 13 -4.24 9.43 -51.98
N PHE A 14 -4.69 9.36 -50.72
CA PHE A 14 -5.58 8.30 -50.27
C PHE A 14 -6.90 8.46 -51.02
N HIS A 15 -7.09 7.69 -52.09
CA HIS A 15 -8.43 7.40 -52.59
C HIS A 15 -9.13 6.53 -51.54
N LEU A 16 -9.65 7.18 -50.50
CA LEU A 16 -10.46 6.54 -49.48
C LEU A 16 -11.75 6.06 -50.14
N ASN A 17 -11.73 4.79 -50.51
CA ASN A 17 -12.92 4.10 -50.99
C ASN A 17 -14.01 4.19 -49.90
N PHE A 18 -15.28 4.29 -50.29
CA PHE A 18 -16.39 4.54 -49.35
C PHE A 18 -16.44 3.48 -48.24
N LYS A 19 -16.05 2.24 -48.55
CA LYS A 19 -15.89 1.14 -47.60
C LYS A 19 -14.85 1.43 -46.49
N ILE A 20 -13.69 1.98 -46.83
CA ILE A 20 -12.61 2.25 -45.87
C ILE A 20 -13.03 3.37 -44.90
N LYS A 21 -13.73 4.40 -45.39
CA LYS A 21 -14.27 5.48 -44.53
C LYS A 21 -15.23 4.94 -43.48
N MET A 22 -16.12 4.04 -43.88
CA MET A 22 -17.07 3.38 -42.97
C MET A 22 -16.35 2.49 -41.95
N GLN A 23 -15.36 1.70 -42.39
CA GLN A 23 -14.60 0.83 -41.49
C GLN A 23 -13.82 1.63 -40.43
N ILE A 24 -13.19 2.74 -40.82
CA ILE A 24 -12.47 3.62 -39.88
C ILE A 24 -13.44 4.22 -38.85
N ALA A 25 -14.64 4.63 -39.26
CA ALA A 25 -15.64 5.16 -38.34
C ALA A 25 -16.08 4.13 -37.29
N ILE A 26 -16.28 2.87 -37.70
CA ILE A 26 -16.63 1.77 -36.79
C ILE A 26 -15.50 1.51 -35.79
N ILE A 27 -14.25 1.39 -36.27
CA ILE A 27 -13.08 1.17 -35.41
C ILE A 27 -12.91 2.32 -34.42
N PHE A 28 -13.10 3.56 -34.89
CA PHE A 28 -12.98 4.75 -34.05
C PHE A 28 -14.00 4.74 -32.91
N ILE A 29 -15.27 4.43 -33.19
CA ILE A 29 -16.33 4.33 -32.18
C ILE A 29 -16.02 3.23 -31.16
N LEU A 30 -15.52 2.07 -31.60
CA LEU A 30 -15.15 0.97 -30.72
C LEU A 30 -14.00 1.35 -29.78
N LEU A 31 -12.97 1.99 -30.31
CA LEU A 31 -11.83 2.47 -29.52
C LEU A 31 -12.24 3.56 -28.53
N PHE A 32 -13.04 4.52 -29.00
CA PHE A 32 -13.55 5.60 -28.18
C PHE A 32 -14.40 5.07 -27.02
N SER A 33 -15.29 4.11 -27.30
CA SER A 33 -16.08 3.42 -26.28
C SER A 33 -15.20 2.68 -25.26
N SER A 34 -14.17 1.96 -25.71
CA SER A 34 -13.25 1.25 -24.80
C SER A 34 -12.52 2.20 -23.85
N ILE A 35 -12.07 3.36 -24.34
CA ILE A 35 -11.39 4.37 -23.50
C ILE A 35 -12.33 4.91 -22.43
N LEU A 36 -13.59 5.19 -22.80
CA LEU A 36 -14.59 5.68 -21.85
C LEU A 36 -14.90 4.64 -20.76
N ILE A 37 -15.14 3.38 -21.15
CA ILE A 37 -15.43 2.30 -20.21
C ILE A 37 -14.24 2.08 -19.27
N THR A 38 -13.03 2.00 -19.82
CA THR A 38 -11.80 1.79 -19.04
C THR A 38 -11.58 2.92 -18.03
N GLY A 39 -11.72 4.18 -18.45
CA GLY A 39 -11.61 5.34 -17.56
C GLY A 39 -12.66 5.31 -16.45
N ALA A 40 -13.92 5.03 -16.79
CA ALA A 40 -15.01 4.92 -15.82
C ALA A 40 -14.78 3.79 -14.80
N THR A 41 -14.30 2.63 -15.26
CA THR A 41 -13.98 1.48 -14.42
C THR A 41 -12.87 1.78 -13.44
N ILE A 42 -11.79 2.44 -13.87
CA ILE A 42 -10.67 2.81 -12.98
C ILE A 42 -11.14 3.80 -11.92
N PHE A 43 -11.84 4.87 -12.32
CA PHE A 43 -12.35 5.88 -11.40
C PHE A 43 -13.27 5.28 -10.33
N TYR A 44 -14.19 4.39 -10.74
CA TYR A 44 -15.12 3.75 -9.83
C TYR A 44 -14.43 2.74 -8.91
N ASN A 45 -13.52 1.93 -9.43
CA ASN A 45 -12.81 0.92 -8.64
C ASN A 45 -11.95 1.56 -7.56
N THR A 46 -11.16 2.59 -7.86
CA THR A 46 -10.30 3.22 -6.86
C THR A 46 -11.10 3.77 -5.67
N LYS A 47 -12.23 4.44 -5.96
CA LYS A 47 -13.11 5.00 -4.92
C LYS A 47 -13.74 3.93 -4.02
N GLN A 48 -14.05 2.76 -4.56
CA GLN A 48 -14.62 1.65 -3.80
C GLN A 48 -13.54 0.82 -3.09
N TYR A 49 -12.33 0.78 -3.63
CA TYR A 49 -11.23 -0.01 -3.11
C TYR A 49 -10.78 0.48 -1.73
N GLU A 50 -10.62 1.79 -1.54
CA GLU A 50 -10.23 2.35 -0.22
C GLU A 50 -11.28 2.09 0.86
N LYS A 51 -12.55 2.37 0.55
CA LYS A 51 -13.65 2.15 1.50
C LYS A 51 -13.79 0.68 1.88
N LYS A 52 -13.64 -0.22 0.89
CA LYS A 52 -13.73 -1.66 1.12
C LYS A 52 -12.52 -2.19 1.88
N GLN A 53 -11.31 -1.68 1.63
CA GLN A 53 -10.14 -2.03 2.43
C GLN A 53 -10.30 -1.65 3.91
N VAL A 54 -10.74 -0.42 4.19
CA VAL A 54 -10.93 0.03 5.58
C VAL A 54 -12.03 -0.76 6.28
N SER A 55 -13.14 -1.04 5.59
CA SER A 55 -14.22 -1.87 6.14
C SER A 55 -13.75 -3.30 6.43
N ASN A 56 -13.06 -3.94 5.48
CA ASN A 56 -12.54 -5.30 5.65
C ASN A 56 -11.52 -5.37 6.79
N LEU A 57 -10.67 -4.35 6.94
CA LEU A 57 -9.71 -4.29 8.04
C LEU A 57 -10.41 -4.12 9.39
N LYS A 58 -11.43 -3.25 9.46
CA LYS A 58 -12.24 -3.04 10.66
C LYS A 58 -12.95 -4.33 11.09
N GLU A 59 -13.58 -5.04 10.16
CA GLU A 59 -14.26 -6.31 10.45
C GLU A 59 -13.28 -7.36 11.00
N LYS A 60 -12.09 -7.49 10.39
CA LYS A 60 -11.04 -8.39 10.91
C LYS A 60 -10.58 -8.00 12.31
N ILE A 61 -10.36 -6.72 12.58
CA ILE A 61 -9.97 -6.22 13.91
C ILE A 61 -11.06 -6.55 14.95
N GLN A 62 -12.34 -6.36 14.60
CA GLN A 62 -13.45 -6.67 15.49
C GLN A 62 -13.54 -8.17 15.79
N SER A 63 -13.39 -9.03 14.79
CA SER A 63 -13.35 -10.49 15.02
C SER A 63 -12.19 -10.89 15.94
N VAL A 64 -11.01 -10.30 15.75
CA VAL A 64 -9.84 -10.56 16.62
C VAL A 64 -10.06 -10.02 18.03
N LEU A 65 -10.67 -8.84 18.18
CA LEU A 65 -10.97 -8.26 19.49
C LEU A 65 -11.93 -9.16 20.28
N ILE A 66 -12.97 -9.68 19.63
CA ILE A 66 -13.92 -10.61 20.24
C ILE A 66 -13.22 -11.92 20.66
N GLU A 67 -12.35 -12.46 19.80
CA GLU A 67 -11.56 -13.67 20.09
C GLU A 67 -10.59 -13.45 21.28
N LEU A 68 -9.97 -12.27 21.33
CA LEU A 68 -9.08 -11.87 22.43
C LEU A 68 -9.87 -11.70 23.72
N GLU A 69 -11.00 -10.97 23.72
CA GLU A 69 -11.87 -10.83 24.90
C GLU A 69 -12.30 -12.20 25.43
N HIS A 70 -12.68 -13.11 24.53
CA HIS A 70 -13.03 -14.49 24.88
C HIS A 70 -11.83 -15.27 25.47
N SER A 71 -10.63 -15.08 24.93
CA SER A 71 -9.38 -15.66 25.44
C SER A 71 -8.97 -15.06 26.80
N PHE A 72 -9.19 -13.75 27.01
CA PHE A 72 -8.93 -13.05 28.27
C PHE A 72 -9.90 -13.49 29.38
N ILE A 73 -11.14 -13.87 29.04
CA ILE A 73 -12.09 -14.50 29.99
C ILE A 73 -11.56 -15.86 30.47
N HIS A 74 -10.79 -16.59 29.65
CA HIS A 74 -10.07 -17.79 30.08
C HIS A 74 -8.78 -17.49 30.89
N LEU A 75 -8.18 -16.30 30.72
CA LEU A 75 -7.02 -15.82 31.48
C LEU A 75 -7.40 -15.09 32.79
N LYS A 76 -8.54 -15.43 33.42
CA LYS A 76 -9.03 -14.86 34.69
C LYS A 76 -8.16 -15.15 35.93
N LYS A 77 -6.86 -15.38 35.75
CA LYS A 77 -5.83 -15.11 36.72
C LYS A 77 -4.86 -14.15 36.05
N ILE A 78 -5.09 -12.85 36.21
CA ILE A 78 -4.05 -11.83 36.00
C ILE A 78 -3.05 -12.07 37.13
N PRO A 79 -1.85 -12.62 36.90
CA PRO A 79 -0.86 -12.57 37.91
C PRO A 79 -0.09 -11.25 37.70
N LYS A 80 0.06 -10.55 38.81
CA LYS A 80 0.81 -9.31 38.95
C LYS A 80 2.29 -9.57 38.64
N ILE A 81 2.63 -9.77 37.37
CA ILE A 81 3.96 -10.23 36.97
C ILE A 81 4.34 -9.50 35.68
N TRP A 82 4.76 -8.25 35.82
CA TRP A 82 5.44 -7.50 34.76
C TRP A 82 6.96 -7.39 35.04
N PHE A 83 7.47 -8.09 36.06
CA PHE A 83 8.88 -8.04 36.47
C PHE A 83 9.34 -9.36 37.13
N SER A 84 9.30 -10.48 36.41
CA SER A 84 10.06 -11.67 36.84
C SER A 84 10.63 -12.42 35.64
N ASP A 85 11.76 -13.08 35.86
CA ASP A 85 12.73 -13.61 34.88
C ASP A 85 12.25 -14.76 33.97
N ASP A 86 10.94 -14.96 33.81
CA ASP A 86 10.33 -16.12 33.14
C ASP A 86 9.49 -15.80 31.88
N TYR A 87 9.50 -14.56 31.38
CA TYR A 87 8.66 -14.17 30.23
C TYR A 87 9.42 -14.17 28.91
N GLU A 88 8.76 -14.71 27.87
CA GLU A 88 9.09 -14.51 26.45
C GLU A 88 9.54 -13.06 26.23
N SER A 89 10.72 -12.90 25.63
CA SER A 89 11.27 -11.57 25.33
C SER A 89 10.21 -10.68 24.65
N LEU A 90 10.21 -9.38 24.94
CA LEU A 90 9.25 -8.45 24.34
C LEU A 90 9.25 -8.52 22.80
N ASP A 91 10.40 -8.86 22.20
CA ASP A 91 10.55 -9.11 20.77
C ASP A 91 9.75 -10.32 20.28
N GLU A 92 9.67 -11.39 21.07
CA GLU A 92 8.91 -12.60 20.75
C GLU A 92 7.39 -12.37 20.80
N LEU A 93 6.92 -11.62 21.80
CA LEU A 93 5.53 -11.17 21.87
C LEU A 93 5.17 -10.32 20.63
N LEU A 94 6.03 -9.37 20.26
CA LEU A 94 5.83 -8.53 19.09
C LEU A 94 5.87 -9.34 17.79
N ARG A 95 6.72 -10.36 17.68
CA ARG A 95 6.79 -11.26 16.53
C ARG A 95 5.49 -12.07 16.36
N LYS A 96 4.92 -12.56 17.46
CA LYS A 96 3.62 -13.25 17.46
C LYS A 96 2.48 -12.34 16.99
N PHE A 97 2.41 -11.13 17.51
CA PHE A 97 1.42 -10.15 17.07
C PHE A 97 1.62 -9.75 15.60
N ALA A 98 2.85 -9.52 15.17
CA ALA A 98 3.16 -9.20 13.78
C ALA A 98 2.70 -10.29 12.80
N GLY A 99 2.86 -11.57 13.17
CA GLY A 99 2.36 -12.70 12.38
C GLY A 99 0.83 -12.77 12.29
N ILE A 100 0.12 -12.43 13.37
CA ILE A 100 -1.35 -12.40 13.41
C ILE A 100 -1.89 -11.22 12.58
N PHE A 101 -1.24 -10.06 12.67
CA PHE A 101 -1.66 -8.83 12.02
C PHE A 101 -1.04 -8.62 10.63
N TYR A 102 -0.18 -9.53 10.18
CA TYR A 102 0.58 -9.44 8.93
C TYR A 102 1.25 -8.07 8.75
N THR A 103 1.73 -7.49 9.85
CA THR A 103 2.30 -6.14 9.88
C THR A 103 3.47 -6.08 10.85
N ASP A 104 4.39 -5.17 10.59
CA ASP A 104 5.62 -5.03 11.36
C ASP A 104 5.47 -3.99 12.46
N ILE A 105 5.92 -4.36 13.66
CA ILE A 105 5.72 -3.58 14.87
C ILE A 105 7.09 -3.24 15.48
N HIS A 106 7.30 -1.95 15.71
CA HIS A 106 8.51 -1.39 16.32
C HIS A 106 8.08 -0.49 17.48
N LEU A 107 8.50 -0.83 18.70
CA LEU A 107 8.19 -0.08 19.91
C LEU A 107 9.34 0.86 20.25
N TYR A 108 9.05 2.14 20.44
CA TYR A 108 10.03 3.17 20.82
C TYR A 108 9.61 3.82 22.14
N ASP A 109 10.60 4.15 22.96
CA ASP A 109 10.43 4.95 24.17
C ASP A 109 10.11 6.42 23.82
N ILE A 110 9.68 7.21 24.80
CA ILE A 110 9.40 8.66 24.69
C ILE A 110 10.62 9.46 24.21
N TYR A 111 11.83 8.95 24.42
CA TYR A 111 13.09 9.53 23.91
C TYR A 111 13.44 9.08 22.49
N GLY A 112 12.60 8.24 21.88
CA GLY A 112 12.76 7.72 20.53
C GLY A 112 13.73 6.56 20.40
N ASN A 113 14.13 5.91 21.50
CA ASN A 113 15.01 4.73 21.43
C ASN A 113 14.16 3.47 21.20
N LEU A 114 14.62 2.56 20.35
CA LEU A 114 13.96 1.28 20.09
C LEU A 114 14.00 0.41 21.36
N MET A 115 12.84 0.01 21.84
CA MET A 115 12.68 -0.86 23.01
C MET A 115 12.55 -2.32 22.61
N ALA A 116 11.78 -2.60 21.55
CA ALA A 116 11.59 -3.95 21.02
C ALA A 116 11.04 -3.90 19.59
N SER A 117 11.25 -4.99 18.85
CA SER A 117 10.75 -5.11 17.48
C SER A 117 10.30 -6.53 17.13
N SER A 118 9.24 -6.63 16.34
CA SER A 118 8.86 -7.88 15.68
C SER A 118 9.89 -8.41 14.66
N ARG A 119 10.82 -7.55 14.22
CA ARG A 119 11.94 -7.86 13.33
C ARG A 119 13.20 -7.21 13.88
N ASN A 120 13.86 -7.85 14.83
CA ASN A 120 15.10 -7.27 15.38
C ASN A 120 16.28 -7.39 14.39
N GLU A 121 16.22 -8.36 13.48
CA GLU A 121 17.28 -8.68 12.53
C GLU A 121 17.58 -7.55 11.55
N ILE A 122 16.62 -6.65 11.29
CA ILE A 122 16.82 -5.48 10.44
C ILE A 122 17.60 -4.36 11.15
N PHE A 123 17.50 -4.28 12.48
CA PHE A 123 18.27 -3.32 13.27
C PHE A 123 19.67 -3.88 13.55
N ASP A 124 19.79 -5.18 13.81
CA ASP A 124 21.08 -5.86 13.99
C ASP A 124 21.97 -5.76 12.74
N ARG A 125 21.36 -5.79 11.55
CA ARG A 125 22.06 -5.60 10.27
C ARG A 125 22.30 -4.13 9.91
N GLY A 126 21.89 -3.19 10.75
CA GLY A 126 22.04 -1.76 10.50
C GLY A 126 21.20 -1.23 9.33
N LEU A 127 20.13 -1.94 8.94
CA LEU A 127 19.23 -1.51 7.86
C LEU A 127 18.23 -0.44 8.33
N MET A 128 17.98 -0.37 9.64
CA MET A 128 17.15 0.66 10.28
C MET A 128 17.82 1.23 11.53
N SER A 129 17.53 2.49 11.83
CA SER A 129 18.06 3.20 13.00
C SER A 129 17.37 2.74 14.28
N LEU A 130 18.15 2.48 15.33
CA LEU A 130 17.66 2.25 16.70
C LEU A 130 17.01 3.50 17.32
N LYS A 131 17.08 4.65 16.65
CA LYS A 131 16.56 5.93 17.13
C LYS A 131 15.62 6.58 16.13
N ILE A 132 14.44 6.95 16.60
CA ILE A 132 13.46 7.73 15.86
C ILE A 132 13.36 9.16 16.40
N TYR A 133 13.43 10.15 15.51
CA TYR A 133 13.19 11.55 15.85
C TYR A 133 11.79 11.95 15.41
N TRP A 134 10.91 12.26 16.36
CA TRP A 134 9.52 12.65 16.10
C TRP A 134 9.40 13.92 15.23
N ARG A 135 10.46 14.74 15.15
CA ARG A 135 10.49 15.99 14.38
C ARG A 135 10.83 15.85 12.89
N ILE A 136 11.35 14.70 12.44
CA ILE A 136 11.88 14.54 11.07
C ILE A 136 10.92 13.76 10.14
N ARG A 137 9.94 13.04 10.68
CA ARG A 137 9.08 12.14 9.89
C ARG A 137 7.90 12.84 9.18
N LEU A 138 7.54 14.07 9.58
CA LEU A 138 6.53 14.87 8.87
C LEU A 138 7.00 15.31 7.47
N TYR A 139 8.30 15.56 7.28
CA TYR A 139 8.83 16.03 6.01
C TYR A 139 8.89 14.93 4.93
N PHE A 140 9.08 13.67 5.31
CA PHE A 140 9.15 12.57 4.34
C PHE A 140 7.75 12.09 3.89
N CYS A 141 6.74 12.18 4.77
CA CYS A 141 5.38 11.76 4.42
C CYS A 141 4.65 12.78 3.54
N LEU A 142 4.98 14.07 3.62
CA LEU A 142 4.42 15.09 2.73
C LEU A 142 5.06 15.11 1.33
N TYR A 143 6.32 14.68 1.21
CA TYR A 143 7.01 14.69 -0.10
C TYR A 143 6.65 13.49 -0.99
N SER A 144 6.11 12.40 -0.43
CA SER A 144 5.77 11.18 -1.19
C SER A 144 4.30 11.10 -1.63
N PHE A 145 3.48 12.13 -1.37
CA PHE A 145 2.08 12.19 -1.79
C PHE A 145 1.83 13.09 -3.01
N ASP A 146 2.88 13.73 -3.53
CA ASP A 146 2.81 14.58 -4.73
C ASP A 146 3.89 14.17 -5.73
N LYS A 147 3.72 12.97 -6.31
CA LYS A 147 4.20 12.58 -7.65
C LYS A 147 3.58 11.26 -8.09
#